data_AF-A0A4V3HFX1-F1
#
_entry.id   AF-A0A4V3HFX1-F1
#
_cell.length_a   1.000
_cell.length_b   1.000
_cell.length_c   1.000
_cell.angle_alpha   90.00
_cell.angle_beta   90.00
_cell.angle_gamma   90.00
#
_symmetry.space_group_name_H-M   'P 1'
#
loop_
_entity.id
_entity.type
_entity.pdbx_description
1 polymer ?
#
loop_
_entity_poly.entity_id
_entity_poly.type
_entity_poly.pdbx_seq_one_letter_code
_entity_poly.pdbx_strand_id
1 'polypeptide(L)' 'MDEAVYLADRIVVMSARPGRIIEEISVDMERPRRREIPQWGALAARILALLDEAMAEGCASEEDEAAR' A
#
# COMPACT_ATOMS: atom_id res chain seq x y z
N MET A 1 4.94 0.55 -8.32
CA MET A 1 4.28 -0.47 -7.47
C MET A 1 4.89 -1.83 -7.75
N ASP A 2 4.98 -2.20 -9.01
CA ASP A 2 5.51 -3.49 -9.44
C ASP A 2 6.93 -3.79 -8.93
N GLU A 3 7.81 -2.80 -8.89
CA GLU A 3 9.17 -2.95 -8.34
C GLU A 3 9.14 -3.32 -6.85
N ALA A 4 8.18 -2.79 -6.10
CA ALA A 4 8.00 -3.12 -4.68
C ALA A 4 7.54 -4.57 -4.52
N VAL A 5 6.60 -5.03 -5.33
CA VAL A 5 6.15 -6.45 -5.32
C VAL A 5 7.28 -7.39 -5.75
N TYR A 6 8.09 -6.97 -6.73
CA TYR A 6 9.23 -7.76 -7.21
C TYR A 6 10.33 -7.91 -6.15
N LEU A 7 10.70 -6.80 -5.50
CA LEU A 7 11.91 -6.72 -4.69
C LEU A 7 11.65 -6.90 -3.20
N ALA A 8 10.52 -6.43 -2.68
CA ALA A 8 10.34 -6.27 -1.25
C ALA A 8 9.79 -7.54 -0.59
N ASP A 9 10.32 -7.91 0.56
CA ASP A 9 9.72 -8.96 1.40
C ASP A 9 8.61 -8.38 2.30
N ARG A 10 8.60 -7.05 2.47
CA ARG A 10 7.62 -6.28 3.25
C ARG A 10 7.32 -4.97 2.53
N ILE A 11 6.04 -4.62 2.43
CA ILE A 11 5.55 -3.38 1.81
C ILE A 11 4.80 -2.59 2.87
N VAL A 12 5.21 -1.36 3.13
CA VAL A 12 4.56 -0.44 4.07
C VAL A 12 3.77 0.59 3.27
N VAL A 13 2.46 0.68 3.52
CA VAL A 13 1.59 1.69 2.94
C VAL A 13 1.42 2.83 3.96
N MET A 14 1.58 4.06 3.49
CA MET A 14 1.49 5.25 4.32
C MET A 14 0.41 6.19 3.80
N SER A 15 -0.25 6.91 4.71
CA SER A 15 -1.12 8.03 4.35
C SER A 15 -0.31 9.18 3.76
N ALA A 16 -0.93 9.95 2.88
CA ALA A 16 -0.26 11.07 2.21
C ALA A 16 0.16 12.17 3.19
N ARG A 17 -0.77 12.62 4.06
CA ARG A 17 -0.55 13.54 5.18
C ARG A 17 -1.65 13.35 6.23
N PRO A 18 -1.35 13.49 7.54
CA PRO A 18 -0.02 13.39 8.12
C PRO A 18 0.53 11.97 7.90
N GLY A 19 1.81 11.81 7.53
CA GLY A 19 2.40 10.54 7.10
C GLY A 19 2.41 9.46 8.19
N ARG A 20 1.34 8.67 8.25
CA ARG A 20 1.15 7.55 9.18
C ARG A 20 1.21 6.25 8.42
N ILE A 21 1.65 5.20 9.10
CA ILE A 21 1.57 3.85 8.55
C ILE A 21 0.10 3.42 8.63
N ILE A 22 -0.47 3.10 7.49
CA ILE A 22 -1.83 2.56 7.37
C ILE A 22 -1.76 1.05 7.50
N GLU A 23 -0.86 0.43 6.75
CA GLU A 23 -0.75 -1.01 6.73
C GLU A 23 0.68 -1.48 6.42
N GLU A 24 1.01 -2.63 6.98
CA GLU A 24 2.20 -3.39 6.61
C GLU A 24 1.80 -4.73 5.99
N ILE A 25 2.27 -4.99 4.78
CA ILE A 25 1.98 -6.20 4.01
C ILE A 25 3.24 -7.05 3.91
N SER A 26 3.16 -8.31 4.35
CA SER A 26 4.19 -9.32 4.11
C SER A 26 4.04 -9.93 2.72
N VAL A 27 5.14 -10.11 2.00
CA VAL A 27 5.17 -10.67 0.64
C VAL A 27 5.65 -12.12 0.70
N ASP A 28 4.72 -13.01 1.02
CA ASP A 28 4.96 -14.46 1.19
C ASP A 28 5.00 -15.20 -0.16
N MET A 29 5.85 -14.71 -1.07
CA MET A 29 6.10 -15.31 -2.38
C MET A 29 7.58 -15.69 -2.50
N GLU A 30 7.84 -16.99 -2.74
CA GLU A 30 9.19 -17.47 -3.01
C GLU A 30 9.78 -16.85 -4.28
N ARG A 31 11.10 -16.60 -4.26
CA ARG A 31 11.82 -16.09 -5.42
C ARG A 31 12.15 -17.26 -6.37
N PRO A 32 12.10 -17.06 -7.69
CA PRO A 32 11.82 -15.81 -8.41
C PRO A 32 10.32 -15.49 -8.51
N ARG A 33 9.94 -14.27 -8.09
CA ARG A 33 8.56 -13.78 -8.17
C ARG A 33 8.24 -13.40 -9.60
N ARG A 34 7.44 -14.23 -10.26
CA ARG A 34 7.00 -13.98 -11.64
C ARG A 34 5.66 -13.26 -11.65
N ARG A 35 5.47 -12.35 -12.60
CA ARG A 35 4.21 -11.57 -12.73
C ARG A 35 3.02 -12.44 -13.12
N GLU A 36 3.28 -13.61 -13.72
CA GLU A 36 2.24 -14.53 -14.18
C GLU A 36 1.54 -15.29 -13.05
N ILE A 37 2.09 -15.29 -11.83
CA ILE A 37 1.47 -16.05 -10.73
C ILE A 37 0.26 -15.29 -10.16
N PRO A 38 -0.85 -15.97 -9.84
CA PRO A 38 -2.07 -15.30 -9.34
C PRO A 38 -1.85 -14.42 -8.10
N GLN A 39 -0.92 -14.82 -7.23
CA GLN A 39 -0.57 -14.10 -6.01
C GLN A 39 -0.05 -12.69 -6.31
N TRP A 40 0.64 -12.49 -7.44
CA TRP A 40 1.12 -11.18 -7.85
C TRP A 40 -0.04 -10.21 -8.08
N GLY A 41 -1.01 -10.64 -8.90
CA GLY A 41 -2.18 -9.82 -9.23
C GLY A 41 -3.02 -9.50 -7.99
N ALA A 42 -3.21 -10.48 -7.11
CA ALA A 42 -3.93 -10.27 -5.86
C ALA A 42 -3.23 -9.25 -4.95
N LEU A 43 -1.90 -9.34 -4.81
CA LEU A 43 -1.12 -8.41 -4.01
C LEU A 43 -1.12 -7.00 -4.62
N ALA A 44 -0.95 -6.88 -5.93
CA ALA A 44 -0.99 -5.59 -6.62
C ALA A 44 -2.36 -4.91 -6.47
N ALA A 45 -3.46 -5.66 -6.65
CA ALA A 45 -4.81 -5.15 -6.45
C ALA A 45 -5.04 -4.67 -5.01
N ARG A 46 -4.55 -5.43 -4.02
CA ARG A 46 -4.63 -5.05 -2.61
C ARG A 46 -3.88 -3.75 -2.31
N ILE A 47 -2.64 -3.63 -2.79
CA ILE A 47 -1.85 -2.40 -2.58
C ILE A 47 -2.52 -1.21 -3.25
N LEU A 48 -3.10 -1.40 -4.44
CA LEU A 48 -3.82 -0.32 -5.13
C LEU A 48 -5.01 0.18 -4.31
N ALA A 49 -5.83 -0.74 -3.80
CA ALA A 49 -6.98 -0.39 -2.96
C ALA A 49 -6.54 0.38 -1.69
N LEU A 50 -5.47 -0.07 -1.02
CA LEU A 50 -4.94 0.62 0.15
C LEU A 50 -4.38 2.01 -0.17
N LEU A 51 -3.78 2.20 -1.35
CA LEU A 51 -3.31 3.51 -1.78
C LEU A 51 -4.47 4.47 -2.05
N ASP A 52 -5.57 3.98 -2.63
CA ASP A 52 -6.77 4.78 -2.85
C ASP A 52 -7.39 5.21 -1.52
N GLU A 53 -7.50 4.29 -0.55
CA GLU A 53 -7.95 4.59 0.82
C GLU A 53 -7.01 5.58 1.53
N ALA A 54 -5.69 5.37 1.42
CA ALA A 54 -4.66 6.24 2.01
C ALA A 54 -4.73 7.69 1.53
N MET A 55 -5.14 7.87 0.28
CA MET A 55 -5.34 9.18 -0.34
C MET A 55 -6.64 9.81 0.13
N ALA A 56 -7.70 9.02 0.31
CA ALA A 56 -8.99 9.50 0.81
C ALA A 56 -8.91 9.94 2.28
N GLU A 57 -8.24 9.17 3.14
CA GLU A 57 -8.04 9.51 4.55
C GLU A 57 -7.19 10.78 4.75
N GLY A 58 -6.18 10.97 3.90
CA GLY A 58 -5.33 12.16 3.94
C GLY A 58 -6.14 13.46 3.79
N CYS A 59 -7.05 13.50 2.81
CA CYS A 59 -7.96 14.64 2.63
C CYS A 59 -8.90 14.86 3.83
N ALA A 60 -9.46 13.78 4.41
CA ALA A 60 -10.40 13.91 5.52
C ALA A 60 -9.74 14.42 6.81
N SER A 61 -8.50 14.02 7.06
CA SER A 61 -7.78 14.44 8.27
C SER A 61 -7.34 15.91 8.27
N GLU A 62 -7.19 16.53 7.09
CA GLU A 62 -6.89 17.98 6.97
C GLU A 62 -8.08 18.86 7.41
N GLU A 63 -9.32 18.43 7.15
CA GLU A 63 -10.52 19.17 7.55
C GLU A 63 -10.70 19.17 9.09
N ASP A 64 -10.36 18.06 9.75
CA ASP A 64 -10.46 17.91 11.20
C ASP A 64 -9.37 18.68 11.98
N GLU A 65 -8.16 18.81 11.42
CA GLU A 65 -7.05 19.53 12.06
C GLU A 65 -7.13 21.04 11.85
N ALA A 66 -7.70 21.51 10.72
CA ALA A 66 -7.95 22.94 10.47
C ALA A 66 -9.14 23.51 11.26
N ALA A 67 -10.02 22.64 11.79
CA ALA A 67 -11.20 23.02 12.59
C ALA A 67 -10.94 23.07 14.11
N ARG A 68 -9.72 22.74 14.57
CA ARG A 68 -9.27 22.81 15.97
C ARG A 68 -8.34 24.00 16.23
#